data_AF-A0A5B9FTT6-F1
#
_entry.id   AF-A0A5B9FTT6-F1
#
_cell.length_a   1.000
_cell.length_b   1.000
_cell.length_c   1.000
_cell.angle_alpha   90.00
_cell.angle_beta   90.00
_cell.angle_gamma   90.00
#
_symmetry.space_group_name_H-M   'P 1'
#
loop_
_entity.id
_entity.type
_entity.pdbx_description
1 polymer ?
#
loop_
_entity_poly.entity_id
_entity_poly.type
_entity_poly.pdbx_seq_one_letter_code
_entity_poly.pdbx_strand_id
1 'polypeptide(L)'
;MNGIGTGVDYFNALKGVSIVDTITQLKNYKGSNKIVYVQDTVQGGIFNYVTGLVKDDGVVFDAIGMGSGFWQRDLTPSPTIDVQWFGAKCDGVTDDREALLKAISYCLNNGGTLFLKLGKILYFTGEIDAFQVRSIKFEGTLTGELTSKFIIGYRSAVTTPCEISFNLVNNATIQLQGAKNIDLKINRAKKLLIYADGDNSLIASCAYNRINIGYVDDLELFSEPLASTIGWINENIFWVGRLTTLIVDGNYPHNHNIFHKPSFENSTIHIKKGFSNIFYDCRFEGANSITFDEATFDNQLFKSYSGLKGAILRESNTPAFTDNGTNNSVNNQLDLTLEERIIHEINCKSKNFNLQGVTINSDNISIPASFVFLETGLVPCGINPFGFSFVSDISLFRMTVTLYDSSKNQIIEEPTNDIISSTFLQWSLVSNNYITSSNRSTANIGVLKSDDVRYIKIRIASANSGSIIFAKASIKHNKNYNQTIPIITETKKMSLNAIPTIGTFEEGDIVYNKDLASGVFAWICTAAGTPGSWKAIT
;
A
#
# COMPACT_ATOMS: atom_id res chain seq x y z
N MET A 1 43.15 -3.96 -30.72
CA MET A 1 42.82 -4.69 -31.96
C MET A 1 41.91 -3.79 -32.78
N ASN A 2 42.49 -3.04 -33.72
CA ASN A 2 41.77 -2.11 -34.58
C ASN A 2 41.43 -2.83 -35.88
N GLY A 3 40.16 -2.80 -36.30
CA GLY A 3 39.70 -3.32 -37.58
C GLY A 3 38.82 -4.57 -37.48
N ILE A 4 37.70 -4.50 -36.76
CA ILE A 4 36.56 -5.36 -37.10
C ILE A 4 35.79 -4.58 -38.15
N GLY A 5 35.94 -4.99 -39.41
CA GLY A 5 35.16 -4.45 -40.53
C GLY A 5 33.67 -4.48 -40.19
N THR A 6 32.92 -3.51 -40.73
CA THR A 6 31.46 -3.49 -40.69
C THR A 6 30.94 -4.88 -41.03
N GLY A 7 29.88 -5.39 -40.37
CA GLY A 7 29.43 -6.80 -40.45
C GLY A 7 29.29 -7.39 -41.86
N VAL A 8 29.26 -6.56 -42.90
CA VAL A 8 29.42 -6.89 -44.32
C VAL A 8 30.67 -7.77 -44.60
N ASP A 9 31.81 -7.53 -43.96
CA ASP A 9 33.05 -8.29 -44.22
C ASP A 9 33.00 -9.73 -43.67
N TYR A 10 32.25 -9.97 -42.60
CA TYR A 10 32.08 -11.32 -42.04
C TYR A 10 31.14 -12.18 -42.90
N PHE A 11 30.11 -11.57 -43.51
CA PHE A 11 29.18 -12.28 -44.40
C PHE A 11 29.75 -12.52 -45.79
N ASN A 12 30.57 -11.60 -46.33
CA ASN A 12 31.29 -11.84 -47.59
C ASN A 12 32.27 -13.03 -47.52
N ALA A 13 32.70 -13.41 -46.31
CA ALA A 13 33.54 -14.59 -46.08
C ALA A 13 32.75 -15.91 -45.99
N LEU A 14 31.43 -15.87 -45.79
CA LEU A 14 30.58 -17.06 -45.73
C LEU A 14 30.19 -17.48 -47.17
N LYS A 15 30.94 -18.44 -47.73
CA LYS A 15 30.57 -19.08 -49.00
C LYS A 15 29.11 -19.54 -48.96
N GLY A 16 28.31 -19.12 -49.94
CA GLY A 16 26.92 -19.57 -50.12
C GLY A 16 25.83 -18.63 -49.59
N VAL A 17 26.19 -17.44 -49.11
CA VAL A 17 25.24 -16.38 -48.75
C VAL A 17 25.29 -15.27 -49.79
N SER A 18 24.13 -14.83 -50.29
CA SER A 18 24.02 -13.61 -51.10
C SER A 18 23.55 -12.43 -50.25
N ILE A 19 23.88 -11.21 -50.66
CA ILE A 19 23.46 -9.98 -49.98
C ILE A 19 22.57 -9.16 -50.92
N VAL A 20 21.46 -8.64 -50.39
CA VAL A 20 20.57 -7.68 -51.07
C VAL A 20 20.18 -6.57 -50.09
N ASP A 21 19.78 -5.41 -50.60
CA ASP A 21 19.49 -4.22 -49.79
C ASP A 21 18.07 -4.23 -49.19
N THR A 22 17.09 -4.82 -49.89
CA THR A 22 15.67 -4.68 -49.55
C THR A 22 14.90 -5.99 -49.69
N ILE A 23 13.73 -6.09 -49.04
CA ILE A 23 12.78 -7.19 -49.23
C ILE A 23 12.31 -7.29 -50.69
N THR A 24 12.14 -6.17 -51.40
CA THR A 24 11.78 -6.19 -52.83
C THR A 24 12.87 -6.86 -53.67
N GLN A 25 14.15 -6.61 -53.36
CA GLN A 25 15.25 -7.29 -54.04
C GLN A 25 15.34 -8.78 -53.65
N LEU A 26 15.07 -9.14 -52.38
CA LEU A 26 14.95 -10.54 -51.94
C LEU A 26 13.88 -11.30 -52.74
N LYS A 27 12.66 -10.75 -52.83
CA LYS A 27 11.55 -11.36 -53.59
C LYS A 27 11.92 -11.60 -55.06
N ASN A 28 12.68 -10.68 -55.66
CA ASN A 28 13.09 -10.74 -57.05
C ASN A 28 14.48 -11.38 -57.27
N TYR A 29 15.09 -11.97 -56.24
CA TYR A 29 16.42 -12.55 -56.32
C TYR A 29 16.45 -13.75 -57.30
N LYS A 30 17.37 -13.70 -58.28
CA LYS A 30 17.51 -14.70 -59.36
C LYS A 30 18.75 -15.60 -59.23
N GLY A 31 19.56 -15.40 -58.19
CA GLY A 31 20.78 -16.20 -58.01
C GLY A 31 20.48 -17.61 -57.49
N SER A 32 21.51 -18.45 -57.43
CA SER A 32 21.37 -19.86 -57.01
C SER A 32 21.47 -20.08 -55.50
N ASN A 33 22.08 -19.15 -54.75
CA ASN A 33 22.21 -19.26 -53.30
C ASN A 33 20.84 -19.37 -52.62
N LYS A 34 20.72 -20.30 -51.67
CA LYS A 34 19.50 -20.58 -50.90
C LYS A 34 19.44 -19.84 -49.57
N ILE A 35 20.47 -19.07 -49.26
CA ILE A 35 20.57 -18.20 -48.09
C ILE A 35 20.86 -16.79 -48.59
N VAL A 36 20.04 -15.83 -48.17
CA VAL A 36 20.17 -14.42 -48.54
C VAL A 36 20.13 -13.57 -47.28
N TYR A 37 21.08 -12.65 -47.13
CA TYR A 37 21.07 -11.61 -46.12
C TYR A 37 20.50 -10.32 -46.71
N VAL A 38 19.48 -9.75 -46.05
CA VAL A 38 18.86 -8.48 -46.43
C VAL A 38 19.38 -7.38 -45.50
N GLN A 39 19.94 -6.31 -46.05
CA GLN A 39 20.55 -5.21 -45.28
C GLN A 39 19.55 -4.15 -44.77
N ASP A 40 18.28 -4.29 -45.11
CA ASP A 40 17.21 -3.37 -44.71
C ASP A 40 17.22 -3.12 -43.19
N THR A 41 17.28 -1.84 -42.80
CA THR A 41 17.40 -1.48 -41.36
C THR A 41 16.16 -1.77 -40.52
N VAL A 42 15.03 -2.06 -41.17
CA VAL A 42 13.73 -2.33 -40.53
C VAL A 42 13.37 -3.80 -40.66
N GLN A 43 13.41 -4.34 -41.89
CA GLN A 43 12.97 -5.71 -42.21
C GLN A 43 14.13 -6.65 -42.56
N GLY A 44 15.37 -6.21 -42.45
CA GLY A 44 16.56 -7.00 -42.80
C GLY A 44 16.76 -8.23 -41.91
N GLY A 45 17.71 -9.07 -42.29
CA GLY A 45 17.97 -10.35 -41.62
C GLY A 45 18.42 -11.43 -42.60
N ILE A 46 18.60 -12.65 -42.09
CA ILE A 46 18.92 -13.84 -42.90
C ILE A 46 17.61 -14.50 -43.34
N PHE A 47 17.55 -14.93 -44.59
CA PHE A 47 16.41 -15.60 -45.20
C PHE A 47 16.85 -16.87 -45.90
N ASN A 48 16.11 -17.95 -45.65
CA ASN A 48 16.31 -19.25 -46.26
C ASN A 48 15.22 -19.50 -47.31
N TYR A 49 15.63 -19.98 -48.48
CA TYR A 49 14.69 -20.44 -49.49
C TYR A 49 14.05 -21.76 -49.07
N VAL A 50 12.72 -21.83 -49.10
CA VAL A 50 11.93 -22.99 -48.71
C VAL A 50 10.74 -23.21 -49.65
N THR A 51 10.11 -24.38 -49.57
CA THR A 51 8.92 -24.74 -50.36
C THR A 51 7.77 -25.14 -49.44
N GLY A 52 6.52 -24.90 -49.85
CA GLY A 52 5.34 -25.38 -49.12
C GLY A 52 4.91 -24.56 -47.91
N LEU A 53 5.33 -23.28 -47.82
CA LEU A 53 4.83 -22.35 -46.81
C LEU A 53 3.69 -21.48 -47.34
N VAL A 54 3.06 -20.72 -46.45
CA VAL A 54 2.10 -19.66 -46.79
C VAL A 54 2.76 -18.33 -46.48
N LYS A 55 2.66 -17.38 -47.40
CA LYS A 55 3.19 -16.03 -47.19
C LYS A 55 2.43 -15.30 -46.08
N ASP A 56 3.15 -14.51 -45.30
CA ASP A 56 2.59 -13.62 -44.28
C ASP A 56 3.09 -12.17 -44.40
N ASP A 57 3.98 -11.90 -45.37
CA ASP A 57 4.60 -10.61 -45.65
C ASP A 57 5.37 -10.00 -44.46
N GLY A 58 5.86 -10.83 -43.51
CA GLY A 58 6.76 -10.41 -42.44
C GLY A 58 7.88 -11.41 -42.13
N VAL A 59 7.55 -12.69 -42.01
CA VAL A 59 8.48 -13.82 -41.82
C VAL A 59 8.63 -14.63 -43.09
N VAL A 60 7.56 -14.77 -43.89
CA VAL A 60 7.55 -15.52 -45.14
C VAL A 60 7.15 -14.63 -46.32
N PHE A 61 8.03 -14.58 -47.33
CA PHE A 61 7.87 -13.77 -48.55
C PHE A 61 7.90 -14.64 -49.81
N ASP A 62 7.21 -14.23 -50.87
CA ASP A 62 7.26 -14.92 -52.17
C ASP A 62 8.68 -14.88 -52.78
N ALA A 63 9.18 -16.02 -53.28
CA ALA A 63 10.47 -16.10 -54.00
C ALA A 63 10.30 -15.96 -55.52
N ILE A 64 9.68 -14.87 -55.96
CA ILE A 64 9.30 -14.60 -57.37
C ILE A 64 10.48 -14.80 -58.34
N GLY A 65 11.66 -14.28 -58.00
CA GLY A 65 12.86 -14.36 -58.85
C GLY A 65 13.41 -15.77 -59.02
N MET A 66 13.08 -16.71 -58.12
CA MET A 66 13.46 -18.13 -58.21
C MET A 66 12.39 -18.99 -58.89
N GLY A 67 11.30 -18.39 -59.35
CA GLY A 67 10.22 -19.04 -60.11
C GLY A 67 9.13 -19.72 -59.26
N SER A 68 9.47 -20.28 -58.11
CA SER A 68 8.52 -20.87 -57.14
C SER A 68 9.10 -20.81 -55.73
N GLY A 69 8.30 -21.14 -54.70
CA GLY A 69 8.76 -21.21 -53.31
C GLY A 69 8.70 -19.88 -52.56
N PHE A 70 9.36 -19.84 -51.40
CA PHE A 70 9.30 -18.75 -50.44
C PHE A 70 10.66 -18.46 -49.82
N TRP A 71 10.83 -17.24 -49.35
CA TRP A 71 11.89 -16.83 -48.44
C TRP A 71 11.35 -16.81 -47.02
N GLN A 72 11.93 -17.62 -46.14
CA GLN A 72 11.61 -17.64 -44.72
C GLN A 72 12.73 -17.00 -43.91
N ARG A 73 12.39 -16.02 -43.08
CA ARG A 73 13.32 -15.38 -42.14
C ARG A 73 13.87 -16.42 -41.15
N ASP A 74 15.17 -16.38 -40.90
CA ASP A 74 15.80 -17.17 -39.84
C ASP A 74 15.48 -16.55 -38.47
N LEU A 75 14.90 -17.35 -37.57
CA LEU A 75 14.45 -16.95 -36.24
C LEU A 75 15.29 -17.59 -35.11
N THR A 76 16.40 -18.24 -35.45
CA THR A 76 17.27 -18.91 -34.46
C THR A 76 18.25 -17.93 -33.80
N PRO A 77 18.58 -18.09 -32.50
CA PRO A 77 18.17 -19.15 -31.58
C PRO A 77 16.85 -18.88 -30.81
N SER A 78 16.25 -17.69 -30.92
CA SER A 78 15.02 -17.35 -30.21
C SER A 78 14.09 -16.52 -31.11
N PRO A 79 12.84 -16.98 -31.37
CA PRO A 79 11.92 -16.30 -32.26
C PRO A 79 11.36 -15.04 -31.60
N THR A 80 12.05 -13.92 -31.81
CA THR A 80 11.55 -12.57 -31.52
C THR A 80 10.87 -12.04 -32.78
N ILE A 81 9.62 -11.61 -32.67
CA ILE A 81 8.78 -11.21 -33.79
C ILE A 81 8.55 -9.71 -33.72
N ASP A 82 9.34 -8.95 -34.48
CA ASP A 82 9.23 -7.50 -34.54
C ASP A 82 8.00 -7.07 -35.34
N VAL A 83 7.15 -6.23 -34.73
CA VAL A 83 5.96 -5.66 -35.37
C VAL A 83 6.27 -4.93 -36.69
N GLN A 84 7.47 -4.36 -36.83
CA GLN A 84 7.88 -3.66 -38.06
C GLN A 84 8.08 -4.60 -39.26
N TRP A 85 8.31 -5.90 -39.02
CA TRP A 85 8.38 -6.90 -40.09
C TRP A 85 7.06 -7.02 -40.84
N PHE A 86 5.95 -6.80 -40.15
CA PHE A 86 4.60 -6.86 -40.74
C PHE A 86 4.10 -5.50 -41.26
N GLY A 87 5.00 -4.52 -41.37
CA GLY A 87 4.72 -3.23 -42.01
C GLY A 87 4.44 -2.07 -41.04
N ALA A 88 4.55 -2.27 -39.73
CA ALA A 88 4.38 -1.20 -38.75
C ALA A 88 5.44 -0.10 -38.96
N LYS A 89 5.01 1.16 -38.97
CA LYS A 89 5.87 2.35 -39.08
C LYS A 89 6.51 2.69 -37.74
N CYS A 90 5.76 2.55 -36.65
CA CYS A 90 6.16 2.86 -35.30
C CYS A 90 6.75 4.28 -35.13
N ASP A 91 6.10 5.25 -35.78
CA ASP A 91 6.43 6.68 -35.76
C ASP A 91 5.57 7.49 -34.77
N GLY A 92 4.65 6.82 -34.07
CA GLY A 92 3.71 7.43 -33.11
C GLY A 92 2.56 8.21 -33.75
N VAL A 93 2.40 8.14 -35.09
CA VAL A 93 1.39 8.90 -35.83
C VAL A 93 0.59 7.99 -36.76
N THR A 94 1.27 7.12 -37.51
CA THR A 94 0.63 6.16 -38.41
C THR A 94 -0.05 5.07 -37.59
N ASP A 95 -1.31 4.76 -37.92
CA ASP A 95 -2.03 3.64 -37.30
C ASP A 95 -1.43 2.30 -37.72
N ASP A 96 -0.72 1.67 -36.80
CA ASP A 96 -0.02 0.39 -36.97
C ASP A 96 -0.92 -0.82 -36.66
N ARG A 97 -2.22 -0.61 -36.40
CA ARG A 97 -3.19 -1.66 -36.01
C ARG A 97 -3.09 -2.91 -36.88
N GLU A 98 -3.17 -2.77 -38.20
CA GLU A 98 -3.17 -3.92 -39.12
C GLU A 98 -1.85 -4.70 -39.09
N ALA A 99 -0.71 -4.00 -39.01
CA ALA A 99 0.60 -4.65 -38.92
C ALA A 99 0.77 -5.38 -37.58
N LEU A 100 0.31 -4.77 -36.49
CA LEU A 100 0.31 -5.36 -35.16
C LEU A 100 -0.57 -6.61 -35.09
N LEU A 101 -1.77 -6.59 -35.67
CA LEU A 101 -2.67 -7.75 -35.73
C LEU A 101 -2.05 -8.92 -36.51
N LYS A 102 -1.33 -8.65 -37.60
CA LYS A 102 -0.58 -9.69 -38.34
C LYS A 102 0.55 -10.30 -37.50
N ALA A 103 1.31 -9.47 -36.79
CA ALA A 103 2.37 -9.95 -35.89
C ALA A 103 1.80 -10.80 -34.75
N ILE A 104 0.69 -10.38 -34.14
CA ILE A 104 -0.06 -11.15 -33.13
C ILE A 104 -0.51 -12.49 -33.70
N SER A 105 -1.14 -12.49 -34.88
CA SER A 105 -1.60 -13.71 -35.55
C SER A 105 -0.45 -14.69 -35.79
N TYR A 106 0.71 -14.18 -36.22
CA TYR A 106 1.91 -15.01 -36.36
C TYR A 106 2.32 -15.65 -35.02
N CYS A 107 2.40 -14.86 -33.95
CA CYS A 107 2.78 -15.35 -32.62
C CYS A 107 1.78 -16.39 -32.06
N LEU A 108 0.49 -16.22 -32.31
CA LEU A 108 -0.53 -17.19 -31.89
C LEU A 108 -0.37 -18.54 -32.60
N ASN A 109 -0.03 -18.51 -33.90
CA ASN A 109 0.06 -19.70 -34.72
C ASN A 109 1.42 -20.43 -34.61
N ASN A 110 2.50 -19.69 -34.39
CA ASN A 110 3.87 -20.20 -34.47
C ASN A 110 4.65 -20.07 -33.15
N GLY A 111 4.11 -19.37 -32.15
CA GLY A 111 4.83 -19.00 -30.93
C GLY A 111 5.81 -17.83 -31.14
N GLY A 112 6.72 -17.66 -30.19
CA GLY A 112 7.69 -16.57 -30.16
C GLY A 112 7.26 -15.38 -29.30
N THR A 113 8.11 -14.37 -29.26
CA THR A 113 7.93 -13.15 -28.46
C THR A 113 7.51 -12.00 -29.36
N LEU A 114 6.29 -11.50 -29.18
CA LEU A 114 5.83 -10.30 -29.86
C LEU A 114 6.65 -9.10 -29.34
N PHE A 115 7.33 -8.39 -30.23
CA PHE A 115 8.38 -7.45 -29.86
C PHE A 115 8.17 -6.06 -30.45
N LEU A 116 8.40 -5.05 -29.60
CA LEU A 116 8.50 -3.65 -30.01
C LEU A 116 9.81 -3.09 -29.48
N LYS A 117 10.71 -2.73 -30.40
CA LYS A 117 12.06 -2.27 -30.10
C LYS A 117 12.09 -0.95 -29.32
N LEU A 118 13.07 -0.79 -28.44
CA LEU A 118 13.33 0.48 -27.75
C LEU A 118 13.48 1.65 -28.75
N GLY A 119 12.91 2.80 -28.39
CA GLY A 119 12.93 4.02 -29.21
C GLY A 119 11.89 4.05 -30.34
N LYS A 120 11.09 2.98 -30.52
CA LYS A 120 9.94 2.96 -31.43
C LYS A 120 8.65 3.31 -30.70
N ILE A 121 7.72 3.96 -31.40
CA ILE A 121 6.43 4.37 -30.85
C ILE A 121 5.33 3.75 -31.72
N LEU A 122 4.72 2.67 -31.24
CA LEU A 122 3.60 2.02 -31.93
C LEU A 122 2.30 2.73 -31.59
N TYR A 123 1.64 3.31 -32.60
CA TYR A 123 0.33 3.94 -32.46
C TYR A 123 -0.77 3.02 -32.99
N PHE A 124 -1.89 2.90 -32.27
CA PHE A 124 -3.04 2.13 -32.72
C PHE A 124 -4.38 2.74 -32.27
N THR A 125 -5.42 2.56 -33.09
CA THR A 125 -6.80 2.92 -32.74
C THR A 125 -7.62 1.68 -32.33
N GLY A 126 -8.62 1.89 -31.47
CA GLY A 126 -9.56 0.84 -31.03
C GLY A 126 -8.95 -0.25 -30.14
N GLU A 127 -9.52 -1.46 -30.19
CA GLU A 127 -9.08 -2.59 -29.38
C GLU A 127 -8.13 -3.52 -30.15
N ILE A 128 -6.97 -3.83 -29.57
CA ILE A 128 -6.05 -4.87 -30.05
C ILE A 128 -6.19 -6.08 -29.14
N ASP A 129 -6.57 -7.21 -29.71
CA ASP A 129 -6.68 -8.47 -28.99
C ASP A 129 -5.41 -9.31 -29.18
N ALA A 130 -4.55 -9.32 -28.15
CA ALA A 130 -3.38 -10.19 -28.05
C ALA A 130 -3.62 -11.34 -27.03
N PHE A 131 -4.88 -11.67 -26.75
CA PHE A 131 -5.26 -12.78 -25.88
C PHE A 131 -4.65 -14.10 -26.39
N GLN A 132 -4.09 -14.89 -25.47
CA GLN A 132 -3.32 -16.12 -25.73
C GLN A 132 -1.92 -15.96 -26.32
N VAL A 133 -1.43 -14.74 -26.58
CA VAL A 133 0.00 -14.53 -26.86
C VAL A 133 0.80 -14.74 -25.58
N ARG A 134 1.68 -15.76 -25.57
CA ARG A 134 2.39 -16.20 -24.36
C ARG A 134 3.58 -15.31 -23.96
N SER A 135 4.17 -14.62 -24.92
CA SER A 135 5.34 -13.78 -24.69
C SER A 135 5.21 -12.45 -25.42
N ILE A 136 5.24 -11.35 -24.68
CA ILE A 136 5.20 -9.98 -25.22
C ILE A 136 6.31 -9.19 -24.55
N LYS A 137 7.14 -8.52 -25.34
CA LYS A 137 8.22 -7.67 -24.85
C LYS A 137 8.25 -6.35 -25.61
N PHE A 138 7.57 -5.34 -25.07
CA PHE A 138 7.54 -4.01 -25.63
C PHE A 138 8.51 -3.11 -24.87
N GLU A 139 9.71 -2.96 -25.43
CA GLU A 139 10.75 -2.04 -24.92
C GLU A 139 10.50 -0.60 -25.40
N GLY A 140 9.84 -0.44 -26.54
CA GLY A 140 9.37 0.84 -27.05
C GLY A 140 8.16 1.40 -26.30
N THR A 141 7.50 2.38 -26.94
CA THR A 141 6.28 3.01 -26.44
C THR A 141 5.08 2.46 -27.19
N LEU A 142 4.11 1.94 -26.46
CA LEU A 142 2.78 1.65 -26.98
C LEU A 142 1.89 2.87 -26.73
N THR A 143 1.16 3.34 -27.74
CA THR A 143 0.23 4.47 -27.58
C THR A 143 -1.02 4.33 -28.44
N GLY A 144 -2.08 5.01 -28.05
CA GLY A 144 -3.32 5.06 -28.84
C GLY A 144 -4.18 6.27 -28.48
N GLU A 145 -5.49 6.13 -28.69
CA GLU A 145 -6.51 7.05 -28.19
C GLU A 145 -6.87 6.68 -26.74
N LEU A 146 -7.43 7.62 -25.96
CA LEU A 146 -7.80 7.35 -24.56
C LEU A 146 -8.73 6.14 -24.38
N THR A 147 -9.51 5.82 -25.41
CA THR A 147 -10.41 4.65 -25.47
C THR A 147 -9.75 3.39 -26.04
N SER A 148 -8.56 3.50 -26.63
CA SER A 148 -7.81 2.35 -27.15
C SER A 148 -7.42 1.39 -26.02
N LYS A 149 -7.48 0.10 -26.34
CA LYS A 149 -7.23 -0.97 -25.39
C LYS A 149 -6.34 -2.04 -26.01
N PHE A 150 -5.33 -2.46 -25.27
CA PHE A 150 -4.48 -3.59 -25.63
C PHE A 150 -4.80 -4.74 -24.67
N ILE A 151 -5.50 -5.76 -25.18
CA ILE A 151 -6.01 -6.88 -24.40
C ILE A 151 -4.96 -7.98 -24.39
N ILE A 152 -4.62 -8.43 -23.19
CA ILE A 152 -3.71 -9.54 -22.93
C ILE A 152 -4.37 -10.54 -21.99
N GLY A 153 -3.80 -11.74 -21.96
CA GLY A 153 -4.17 -12.76 -20.99
C GLY A 153 -4.26 -14.13 -21.60
N TYR A 154 -4.98 -15.01 -20.91
CA TYR A 154 -5.11 -16.41 -21.29
C TYR A 154 -6.46 -16.95 -20.84
N ARG A 155 -6.67 -18.25 -20.95
CA ARG A 155 -7.92 -18.88 -20.51
C ARG A 155 -7.94 -19.07 -19.00
N SER A 156 -9.03 -18.64 -18.38
CA SER A 156 -9.27 -18.76 -16.93
C SER A 156 -9.27 -20.21 -16.43
N ALA A 157 -9.52 -21.18 -17.31
CA ALA A 157 -9.48 -22.61 -17.00
C ALA A 157 -8.07 -23.24 -17.12
N VAL A 158 -7.05 -22.49 -17.56
CA VAL A 158 -5.73 -23.03 -17.89
C VAL A 158 -4.62 -22.25 -17.21
N THR A 159 -3.70 -22.97 -16.56
CA THR A 159 -2.48 -22.41 -15.99
C THR A 159 -1.35 -22.50 -17.01
N THR A 160 -1.24 -21.49 -17.87
CA THR A 160 -0.12 -21.38 -18.84
C THR A 160 0.76 -20.21 -18.44
N PRO A 161 2.04 -20.44 -18.08
CA PRO A 161 2.98 -19.37 -17.84
C PRO A 161 3.07 -18.46 -19.06
N CYS A 162 2.88 -17.17 -18.84
CA CYS A 162 3.06 -16.13 -19.85
C CYS A 162 4.00 -15.06 -19.28
N GLU A 163 4.88 -14.54 -20.12
CA GLU A 163 5.82 -13.46 -19.76
C GLU A 163 5.50 -12.23 -20.59
N ILE A 164 4.97 -11.20 -19.94
CA ILE A 164 4.48 -10.01 -20.64
C ILE A 164 5.14 -8.78 -20.02
N SER A 165 5.74 -7.95 -20.87
CA SER A 165 6.38 -6.73 -20.40
C SER A 165 6.12 -5.53 -21.31
N PHE A 166 5.81 -4.40 -20.68
CA PHE A 166 5.65 -3.10 -21.30
C PHE A 166 6.56 -2.08 -20.61
N ASN A 167 7.36 -1.38 -21.41
CA ASN A 167 8.18 -0.29 -20.90
C ASN A 167 7.33 0.98 -20.70
N LEU A 168 6.64 1.44 -21.74
CA LEU A 168 5.80 2.64 -21.68
C LEU A 168 4.49 2.44 -22.44
N VAL A 169 3.36 2.68 -21.78
CA VAL A 169 2.04 2.71 -22.40
C VAL A 169 1.38 4.07 -22.17
N ASN A 170 1.31 4.89 -23.22
CA ASN A 170 0.71 6.21 -23.19
C ASN A 170 -0.70 6.16 -23.79
N ASN A 171 -1.65 6.91 -23.22
CA ASN A 171 -2.98 7.10 -23.81
C ASN A 171 -3.64 5.82 -24.31
N ALA A 172 -3.51 4.71 -23.58
CA ALA A 172 -4.17 3.44 -23.88
C ALA A 172 -4.32 2.64 -22.58
N THR A 173 -5.31 1.76 -22.55
CA THR A 173 -5.52 0.82 -21.44
C THR A 173 -4.86 -0.51 -21.75
N ILE A 174 -4.05 -1.03 -20.81
CA ILE A 174 -3.69 -2.45 -20.82
C ILE A 174 -4.81 -3.20 -20.09
N GLN A 175 -5.47 -4.15 -20.75
CA GLN A 175 -6.48 -5.00 -20.10
C GLN A 175 -5.92 -6.41 -19.95
N LEU A 176 -5.75 -6.88 -18.72
CA LEU A 176 -5.43 -8.27 -18.39
C LEU A 176 -6.71 -9.04 -18.08
N GLN A 177 -6.97 -10.13 -18.79
CA GLN A 177 -8.19 -10.94 -18.59
C GLN A 177 -7.94 -12.45 -18.67
N GLY A 178 -8.73 -13.24 -17.95
CA GLY A 178 -8.62 -14.71 -17.91
C GLY A 178 -7.26 -15.24 -17.42
N ALA A 179 -6.41 -14.38 -16.86
CA ALA A 179 -5.02 -14.68 -16.61
C ALA A 179 -4.84 -15.56 -15.36
N LYS A 180 -4.15 -16.69 -15.51
CA LYS A 180 -3.67 -17.49 -14.39
C LYS A 180 -2.19 -17.78 -14.51
N ASN A 181 -1.42 -17.41 -13.48
CA ASN A 181 0.03 -17.62 -13.41
C ASN A 181 0.81 -16.82 -14.49
N ILE A 182 0.39 -15.58 -14.77
CA ILE A 182 1.12 -14.66 -15.66
C ILE A 182 2.14 -13.85 -14.85
N ASP A 183 3.31 -13.62 -15.45
CA ASP A 183 4.29 -12.63 -15.01
C ASP A 183 4.17 -11.39 -15.89
N LEU A 184 3.55 -10.34 -15.33
CA LEU A 184 3.30 -9.07 -16.01
C LEU A 184 4.19 -7.99 -15.43
N LYS A 185 5.00 -7.34 -16.27
CA LYS A 185 5.82 -6.18 -15.89
C LYS A 185 5.42 -4.94 -16.67
N ILE A 186 5.07 -3.87 -15.97
CA ILE A 186 4.75 -2.57 -16.55
C ILE A 186 5.63 -1.52 -15.88
N ASN A 187 6.54 -0.90 -16.63
CA ASN A 187 7.36 0.18 -16.07
C ASN A 187 6.55 1.48 -15.94
N ARG A 188 5.80 1.88 -16.98
CA ARG A 188 4.87 3.02 -16.92
C ARG A 188 3.63 2.76 -17.77
N ALA A 189 2.43 2.98 -17.23
CA ALA A 189 1.19 3.01 -18.02
C ALA A 189 0.17 4.01 -17.49
N LYS A 190 -0.68 4.54 -18.37
CA LYS A 190 -1.81 5.38 -17.95
C LYS A 190 -2.83 4.56 -17.15
N LYS A 191 -3.32 3.45 -17.73
CA LYS A 191 -4.33 2.59 -17.10
C LYS A 191 -3.95 1.11 -17.23
N LEU A 192 -4.09 0.39 -16.13
CA LEU A 192 -4.08 -1.07 -16.08
C LEU A 192 -5.44 -1.54 -15.55
N LEU A 193 -6.16 -2.28 -16.38
CA LEU A 193 -7.42 -2.91 -16.02
C LEU A 193 -7.19 -4.42 -15.86
N ILE A 194 -7.42 -4.96 -14.68
CA ILE A 194 -7.56 -6.39 -14.46
C ILE A 194 -9.05 -6.69 -14.57
N TYR A 195 -9.41 -7.52 -15.53
CA TYR A 195 -10.79 -7.70 -15.96
C TYR A 195 -11.22 -9.17 -15.85
N ALA A 196 -12.45 -9.39 -15.41
CA ALA A 196 -13.09 -10.71 -15.46
C ALA A 196 -14.53 -10.58 -15.95
N ASP A 197 -14.94 -11.47 -16.86
CA ASP A 197 -16.31 -11.54 -17.35
C ASP A 197 -16.92 -12.91 -17.01
N GLY A 198 -17.83 -12.92 -16.04
CA GLY A 198 -18.51 -14.09 -15.54
C GLY A 198 -19.35 -14.82 -16.59
N ASP A 199 -19.87 -14.11 -17.61
CA ASP A 199 -20.62 -14.73 -18.70
C ASP A 199 -19.69 -15.41 -19.70
N ASN A 200 -18.42 -15.03 -19.71
CA ASN A 200 -17.41 -15.60 -20.57
C ASN A 200 -16.48 -16.53 -19.81
N SER A 201 -16.77 -17.83 -19.86
CA SER A 201 -15.96 -18.88 -19.23
C SER A 201 -14.45 -18.83 -19.59
N LEU A 202 -14.06 -18.26 -20.74
CA LEU A 202 -12.66 -18.10 -21.10
C LEU A 202 -11.94 -17.05 -20.24
N ILE A 203 -12.65 -16.06 -19.72
CA ILE A 203 -12.08 -14.92 -18.99
C ILE A 203 -12.80 -14.62 -17.66
N ALA A 204 -13.61 -15.55 -17.16
CA ALA A 204 -14.35 -15.43 -15.91
C ALA A 204 -13.48 -15.26 -14.65
N SER A 205 -12.16 -15.40 -14.74
CA SER A 205 -11.29 -15.12 -13.60
C SER A 205 -9.86 -14.71 -13.94
N CYS A 206 -9.27 -13.89 -13.07
CA CYS A 206 -7.85 -13.57 -13.04
C CYS A 206 -7.25 -13.90 -11.68
N ALA A 207 -6.30 -14.82 -11.61
CA ALA A 207 -5.76 -15.28 -10.33
C ALA A 207 -4.30 -15.74 -10.38
N TYR A 208 -3.63 -15.76 -9.23
CA TYR A 208 -2.26 -16.28 -9.11
C TYR A 208 -1.23 -15.56 -9.99
N ASN A 209 -1.50 -14.33 -10.40
CA ASN A 209 -0.60 -13.57 -11.25
C ASN A 209 0.45 -12.84 -10.40
N ARG A 210 1.65 -12.67 -10.97
CA ARG A 210 2.68 -11.78 -10.44
C ARG A 210 2.73 -10.54 -11.31
N ILE A 211 2.38 -9.40 -10.73
CA ILE A 211 2.22 -8.14 -11.46
C ILE A 211 3.20 -7.11 -10.88
N ASN A 212 4.22 -6.75 -11.65
CA ASN A 212 5.23 -5.76 -11.27
C ASN A 212 4.96 -4.43 -11.96
N ILE A 213 4.67 -3.39 -11.17
CA ILE A 213 4.27 -2.06 -11.62
C ILE A 213 5.33 -1.06 -11.17
N GLY A 214 5.95 -0.36 -12.11
CA GLY A 214 6.77 0.83 -11.81
C GLY A 214 5.88 2.02 -11.46
N TYR A 215 5.07 2.49 -12.41
CA TYR A 215 4.08 3.55 -12.20
C TYR A 215 2.85 3.37 -13.10
N VAL A 216 1.68 3.17 -12.49
CA VAL A 216 0.39 3.21 -13.19
C VAL A 216 -0.44 4.39 -12.63
N ASP A 217 -1.09 5.19 -13.49
CA ASP A 217 -1.99 6.22 -12.96
C ASP A 217 -3.22 5.54 -12.36
N ASP A 218 -3.94 4.77 -13.16
CA ASP A 218 -5.19 4.11 -12.77
C ASP A 218 -5.05 2.59 -12.81
N LEU A 219 -5.06 1.96 -11.64
CA LEU A 219 -5.18 0.51 -11.49
C LEU A 219 -6.62 0.17 -11.11
N GLU A 220 -7.27 -0.67 -11.90
CA GLU A 220 -8.65 -1.08 -11.68
C GLU A 220 -8.75 -2.61 -11.71
N LEU A 221 -9.39 -3.18 -10.69
CA LEU A 221 -9.84 -4.57 -10.66
C LEU A 221 -11.36 -4.53 -10.83
N PHE A 222 -11.86 -5.09 -11.92
CA PHE A 222 -13.27 -4.99 -12.30
C PHE A 222 -13.83 -6.27 -12.91
N SER A 223 -15.09 -6.56 -12.60
CA SER A 223 -15.81 -7.67 -13.21
C SER A 223 -17.24 -7.39 -13.64
N GLU A 224 -17.64 -8.05 -14.74
CA GLU A 224 -18.98 -8.04 -15.35
C GLU A 224 -19.49 -9.48 -15.55
N PRO A 225 -20.77 -9.72 -15.93
CA PRO A 225 -21.90 -8.80 -15.88
C PRO A 225 -22.33 -8.53 -14.43
N LEU A 226 -22.94 -7.39 -14.15
CA LEU A 226 -23.35 -7.05 -12.78
C LEU A 226 -24.50 -7.91 -12.20
N ALA A 227 -25.06 -8.89 -12.93
CA ALA A 227 -26.41 -9.41 -12.66
C ALA A 227 -26.59 -10.93 -12.45
N SER A 228 -25.70 -11.84 -12.87
CA SER A 228 -25.99 -13.29 -12.72
C SER A 228 -24.80 -14.22 -12.62
N THR A 229 -23.78 -14.04 -13.45
CA THR A 229 -22.55 -14.85 -13.42
C THR A 229 -21.43 -14.06 -12.77
N ILE A 230 -20.53 -14.77 -12.08
CA ILE A 230 -19.50 -14.14 -11.25
C ILE A 230 -18.18 -14.11 -12.01
N GLY A 231 -17.63 -12.92 -12.20
CA GLY A 231 -16.24 -12.72 -12.63
C GLY A 231 -15.39 -12.40 -11.41
N TRP A 232 -14.29 -13.10 -11.17
CA TRP A 232 -13.49 -12.90 -9.95
C TRP A 232 -12.01 -12.66 -10.21
N ILE A 233 -11.41 -11.80 -9.39
CA ILE A 233 -10.01 -11.37 -9.49
C ILE A 233 -9.39 -11.53 -8.10
N ASN A 234 -8.76 -12.69 -7.87
CA ASN A 234 -8.36 -13.08 -6.53
C ASN A 234 -6.91 -13.58 -6.48
N GLU A 235 -6.29 -13.53 -5.31
CA GLU A 235 -5.01 -14.20 -5.05
C GLU A 235 -3.87 -13.77 -6.00
N ASN A 236 -3.93 -12.52 -6.48
CA ASN A 236 -2.86 -11.91 -7.27
C ASN A 236 -1.86 -11.21 -6.36
N ILE A 237 -0.59 -11.21 -6.77
CA ILE A 237 0.50 -10.54 -6.06
C ILE A 237 0.97 -9.36 -6.91
N PHE A 238 0.86 -8.16 -6.35
CA PHE A 238 1.27 -6.92 -6.96
C PHE A 238 2.54 -6.40 -6.28
N TRP A 239 3.59 -6.13 -7.06
CA TRP A 239 4.77 -5.39 -6.63
C TRP A 239 4.66 -3.98 -7.21
N VAL A 240 4.27 -3.03 -6.38
CA VAL A 240 3.82 -1.72 -6.85
C VAL A 240 4.84 -0.66 -6.46
N GLY A 241 5.30 0.11 -7.44
CA GLY A 241 5.97 1.38 -7.23
C GLY A 241 4.95 2.46 -6.90
N ARG A 242 4.50 3.24 -7.89
CA ARG A 242 3.56 4.36 -7.70
C ARG A 242 2.18 4.07 -8.29
N LEU A 243 1.13 4.50 -7.58
CA LEU A 243 -0.26 4.54 -8.06
C LEU A 243 -0.90 5.91 -7.80
N THR A 244 -1.74 6.38 -8.72
CA THR A 244 -2.57 7.58 -8.49
C THR A 244 -3.98 7.17 -8.06
N THR A 245 -4.56 6.18 -8.71
CA THR A 245 -5.89 5.67 -8.46
C THR A 245 -5.84 4.15 -8.34
N LEU A 246 -6.48 3.62 -7.32
CA LEU A 246 -6.80 2.20 -7.19
C LEU A 246 -8.30 2.03 -6.99
N ILE A 247 -8.94 1.27 -7.87
CA ILE A 247 -10.35 0.91 -7.78
C ILE A 247 -10.49 -0.61 -7.73
N VAL A 248 -11.29 -1.11 -6.80
CA VAL A 248 -11.71 -2.52 -6.75
C VAL A 248 -13.24 -2.55 -6.73
N ASP A 249 -13.84 -2.99 -7.83
CA ASP A 249 -15.29 -2.94 -8.09
C ASP A 249 -15.71 -4.14 -8.95
N GLY A 250 -16.98 -4.26 -9.30
CA GLY A 250 -17.48 -5.26 -10.23
C GLY A 250 -18.72 -6.00 -9.74
N ASN A 251 -18.91 -7.23 -10.20
CA ASN A 251 -20.02 -8.10 -9.78
C ASN A 251 -19.65 -9.04 -8.61
N TYR A 252 -18.40 -9.07 -8.20
CA TYR A 252 -17.86 -9.98 -7.19
C TYR A 252 -16.99 -9.22 -6.19
N PRO A 253 -16.99 -9.61 -4.90
CA PRO A 253 -16.07 -9.03 -3.94
C PRO A 253 -14.68 -9.66 -4.11
N HIS A 254 -13.87 -9.05 -4.98
CA HIS A 254 -12.48 -9.45 -5.28
C HIS A 254 -11.65 -9.57 -4.00
N ASN A 255 -10.94 -10.69 -3.83
CA ASN A 255 -10.36 -11.03 -2.53
C ASN A 255 -8.93 -11.55 -2.59
N HIS A 256 -8.28 -11.50 -1.42
CA HIS A 256 -6.95 -12.07 -1.21
C HIS A 256 -5.88 -11.55 -2.18
N ASN A 257 -6.09 -10.36 -2.75
CA ASN A 257 -5.05 -9.70 -3.53
C ASN A 257 -4.04 -9.05 -2.58
N ILE A 258 -2.76 -9.26 -2.86
CA ILE A 258 -1.67 -8.79 -2.02
C ILE A 258 -0.85 -7.74 -2.76
N PHE A 259 -0.72 -6.57 -2.17
CA PHE A 259 0.02 -5.44 -2.73
C PHE A 259 1.25 -5.17 -1.88
N HIS A 260 2.43 -5.19 -2.49
CA HIS A 260 3.70 -4.91 -1.82
C HIS A 260 4.24 -3.54 -2.23
N LYS A 261 4.56 -2.74 -1.21
CA LYS A 261 5.25 -1.45 -1.29
C LYS A 261 4.59 -0.35 -2.12
N PRO A 262 3.25 -0.27 -2.24
CA PRO A 262 2.64 0.79 -3.02
C PRO A 262 2.97 2.16 -2.43
N SER A 263 3.39 3.07 -3.30
CA SER A 263 3.59 4.49 -2.99
C SER A 263 2.39 5.28 -3.51
N PHE A 264 1.65 5.83 -2.56
CA PHE A 264 0.48 6.67 -2.77
C PHE A 264 0.84 8.14 -2.54
N GLU A 265 0.79 8.95 -3.59
CA GLU A 265 1.13 10.36 -3.59
C GLU A 265 -0.02 11.17 -4.20
N ASN A 266 -0.81 11.82 -3.35
CA ASN A 266 -2.09 12.43 -3.74
C ASN A 266 -3.05 11.43 -4.41
N SER A 267 -3.13 10.23 -3.86
CA SER A 267 -3.81 9.10 -4.48
C SER A 267 -5.24 8.90 -3.97
N THR A 268 -6.06 8.26 -4.80
CA THR A 268 -7.39 7.76 -4.43
C THR A 268 -7.36 6.25 -4.37
N ILE A 269 -7.78 5.68 -3.24
CA ILE A 269 -8.00 4.25 -3.06
C ILE A 269 -9.48 4.06 -2.75
N HIS A 270 -10.19 3.37 -3.62
CA HIS A 270 -11.61 3.11 -3.47
C HIS A 270 -11.90 1.63 -3.66
N ILE A 271 -12.13 0.92 -2.56
CA ILE A 271 -12.60 -0.46 -2.58
C ILE A 271 -14.11 -0.42 -2.44
N LYS A 272 -14.80 -0.64 -3.56
CA LYS A 272 -16.26 -0.67 -3.59
C LYS A 272 -16.78 -2.06 -3.27
N LYS A 273 -16.09 -3.08 -3.77
CA LYS A 273 -16.37 -4.50 -3.51
C LYS A 273 -15.07 -5.26 -3.37
N GLY A 274 -14.90 -5.96 -2.25
CA GLY A 274 -13.71 -6.76 -2.02
C GLY A 274 -13.49 -7.06 -0.56
N PHE A 275 -12.80 -8.17 -0.28
CA PHE A 275 -12.48 -8.55 1.09
C PHE A 275 -11.12 -9.21 1.23
N SER A 276 -10.54 -9.10 2.42
CA SER A 276 -9.23 -9.70 2.72
C SER A 276 -8.12 -9.32 1.73
N ASN A 277 -8.21 -8.14 1.10
CA ASN A 277 -7.10 -7.61 0.31
C ASN A 277 -6.11 -6.95 1.26
N ILE A 278 -4.82 -7.20 1.05
CA ILE A 278 -3.77 -6.77 1.98
C ILE A 278 -2.74 -5.92 1.25
N PHE A 279 -2.42 -4.77 1.81
CA PHE A 279 -1.42 -3.85 1.30
C PHE A 279 -0.30 -3.72 2.32
N TYR A 280 0.87 -4.26 1.99
CA TYR A 280 2.06 -4.20 2.82
C TYR A 280 2.94 -3.02 2.44
N ASP A 281 3.59 -2.45 3.45
CA ASP A 281 4.61 -1.43 3.32
C ASP A 281 4.18 -0.18 2.53
N CYS A 282 2.93 0.27 2.70
CA CYS A 282 2.40 1.43 2.00
C CYS A 282 3.13 2.72 2.41
N ARG A 283 3.54 3.52 1.44
CA ARG A 283 3.96 4.92 1.64
C ARG A 283 2.81 5.84 1.24
N PHE A 284 2.46 6.77 2.12
CA PHE A 284 1.43 7.79 1.87
C PHE A 284 2.04 9.19 1.96
N GLU A 285 1.97 9.96 0.89
CA GLU A 285 2.39 11.37 0.86
C GLU A 285 1.31 12.26 0.23
N GLY A 286 1.25 13.52 0.66
CA GLY A 286 0.23 14.45 0.21
C GLY A 286 -1.19 14.09 0.67
N ALA A 287 -2.19 14.57 -0.06
CA ALA A 287 -3.60 14.38 0.27
C ALA A 287 -4.14 13.10 -0.36
N ASN A 288 -4.20 12.02 0.42
CA ASN A 288 -4.72 10.73 -0.03
C ASN A 288 -6.16 10.55 0.44
N SER A 289 -7.00 9.94 -0.40
CA SER A 289 -8.37 9.53 -0.05
C SER A 289 -8.46 8.02 -0.03
N ILE A 290 -8.99 7.45 1.05
CA ILE A 290 -9.18 6.00 1.22
C ILE A 290 -10.64 5.77 1.62
N THR A 291 -11.36 5.01 0.80
CA THR A 291 -12.77 4.69 1.02
C THR A 291 -13.01 3.20 0.84
N PHE A 292 -13.67 2.59 1.82
CA PHE A 292 -14.24 1.25 1.75
C PHE A 292 -15.77 1.39 1.76
N ASP A 293 -16.46 0.87 0.73
CA ASP A 293 -17.93 0.93 0.66
C ASP A 293 -18.59 -0.22 1.43
N GLU A 294 -19.92 -0.19 1.54
CA GLU A 294 -20.73 -1.13 2.33
C GLU A 294 -20.50 -2.62 2.00
N ALA A 295 -20.13 -2.94 0.76
CA ALA A 295 -19.92 -4.31 0.28
C ALA A 295 -18.47 -4.82 0.49
N THR A 296 -17.75 -4.27 1.47
CA THR A 296 -16.36 -4.60 1.76
C THR A 296 -16.16 -5.11 3.19
N PHE A 297 -15.19 -5.99 3.39
CA PHE A 297 -14.79 -6.40 4.74
C PHE A 297 -13.35 -6.89 4.83
N ASP A 298 -12.73 -6.81 6.01
CA ASP A 298 -11.39 -7.35 6.29
C ASP A 298 -10.26 -6.86 5.36
N ASN A 299 -10.41 -5.73 4.66
CA ASN A 299 -9.31 -5.16 3.88
C ASN A 299 -8.33 -4.43 4.80
N GLN A 300 -7.03 -4.61 4.57
CA GLN A 300 -5.98 -4.10 5.47
C GLN A 300 -4.88 -3.35 4.72
N LEU A 301 -4.65 -2.08 5.07
CA LEU A 301 -3.56 -1.27 4.52
C LEU A 301 -2.54 -0.99 5.62
N PHE A 302 -1.30 -1.42 5.44
CA PHE A 302 -0.21 -1.24 6.40
C PHE A 302 0.75 -0.14 5.94
N LYS A 303 0.63 1.05 6.54
CA LYS A 303 1.56 2.16 6.35
C LYS A 303 2.92 1.83 6.98
N SER A 304 4.02 1.90 6.21
CA SER A 304 5.39 1.66 6.69
C SER A 304 6.19 2.92 6.98
N TYR A 305 5.82 4.05 6.37
CA TYR A 305 6.62 5.27 6.43
C TYR A 305 6.02 6.35 7.34
N SER A 306 6.87 7.02 8.11
CA SER A 306 6.54 8.28 8.77
C SER A 306 7.73 9.23 8.70
N GLY A 307 7.53 10.41 8.12
CA GLY A 307 8.59 11.42 8.02
C GLY A 307 8.91 12.12 9.34
N LEU A 308 8.11 11.91 10.40
CA LEU A 308 8.27 12.59 11.68
C LEU A 308 8.77 11.61 12.76
N LYS A 309 9.90 11.95 13.38
CA LYS A 309 10.47 11.18 14.50
C LYS A 309 9.45 11.06 15.63
N GLY A 310 9.23 9.86 16.15
CA GLY A 310 8.26 9.60 17.22
C GLY A 310 6.80 9.64 16.79
N ALA A 311 6.46 9.91 15.52
CA ALA A 311 5.07 10.01 15.11
C ALA A 311 4.27 8.72 15.24
N ILE A 312 4.96 7.58 15.22
CA ILE A 312 4.37 6.24 15.44
C ILE A 312 3.91 6.03 16.89
N LEU A 313 4.54 6.77 17.82
CA LEU A 313 4.21 6.77 19.25
C LEU A 313 3.01 7.67 19.53
N ARG A 314 2.69 8.58 18.59
CA ARG A 314 1.48 9.39 18.61
C ARG A 314 0.39 8.59 17.88
N GLU A 315 -0.81 8.48 18.45
CA GLU A 315 -1.94 7.77 17.80
C GLU A 315 -2.34 8.37 16.44
N SER A 316 -1.80 9.53 16.06
CA SER A 316 -2.33 10.39 14.98
C SER A 316 -1.64 10.25 13.61
N ASN A 317 -0.97 9.13 13.31
CA ASN A 317 -0.24 9.00 12.03
C ASN A 317 -0.89 8.05 11.01
N THR A 318 -2.08 7.54 11.30
CA THR A 318 -2.85 6.79 10.32
C THR A 318 -3.49 7.77 9.31
N PRO A 319 -3.37 7.54 7.99
CA PRO A 319 -4.12 8.29 6.99
C PRO A 319 -5.61 8.26 7.32
N ALA A 320 -6.30 9.39 7.13
CA ALA A 320 -7.76 9.42 7.25
C ALA A 320 -8.38 8.46 6.23
N PHE A 321 -9.39 7.71 6.64
CA PHE A 321 -10.14 6.81 5.79
C PHE A 321 -11.62 6.78 6.20
N THR A 322 -12.48 6.40 5.26
CA THR A 322 -13.89 6.14 5.50
C THR A 322 -14.13 4.65 5.34
N ASP A 323 -14.66 4.00 6.37
CA ASP A 323 -15.11 2.60 6.32
C ASP A 323 -16.63 2.54 6.47
N ASN A 324 -17.33 2.29 5.37
CA ASN A 324 -18.76 1.99 5.36
C ASN A 324 -19.01 0.47 5.37
N GLY A 325 -17.96 -0.35 5.26
CA GLY A 325 -18.02 -1.80 5.25
C GLY A 325 -17.90 -2.39 6.65
N THR A 326 -17.21 -3.53 6.78
CA THR A 326 -17.02 -4.21 8.06
C THR A 326 -15.56 -4.57 8.29
N ASN A 327 -14.97 -4.08 9.38
CA ASN A 327 -13.62 -4.46 9.80
C ASN A 327 -12.52 -4.15 8.76
N ASN A 328 -12.71 -3.11 7.94
CA ASN A 328 -11.63 -2.60 7.11
C ASN A 328 -10.72 -1.70 7.96
N SER A 329 -9.43 -1.68 7.65
CA SER A 329 -8.49 -0.91 8.45
C SER A 329 -7.33 -0.35 7.66
N VAL A 330 -6.91 0.83 8.07
CA VAL A 330 -5.61 1.40 7.73
C VAL A 330 -4.80 1.41 9.02
N ASN A 331 -3.71 0.65 9.05
CA ASN A 331 -2.87 0.45 10.23
C ASN A 331 -1.47 0.99 9.98
N ASN A 332 -0.75 1.38 11.03
CA ASN A 332 0.69 1.55 10.92
C ASN A 332 1.37 0.20 11.15
N GLN A 333 2.31 -0.18 10.28
CA GLN A 333 3.07 -1.44 10.44
C GLN A 333 3.78 -1.51 11.80
N LEU A 334 4.17 -0.37 12.36
CA LEU A 334 4.84 -0.31 13.66
C LEU A 334 3.87 -0.55 14.82
N ASP A 335 2.56 -0.38 14.63
CA ASP A 335 1.54 -0.75 15.63
C ASP A 335 1.55 -2.25 15.92
N LEU A 336 2.07 -3.09 15.01
CA LEU A 336 2.25 -4.52 15.27
C LEU A 336 3.24 -4.78 16.41
N THR A 337 4.19 -3.88 16.62
CA THR A 337 5.23 -3.97 17.67
C THR A 337 4.92 -3.16 18.91
N LEU A 338 3.92 -2.28 18.84
CA LEU A 338 3.50 -1.41 19.93
C LEU A 338 2.21 -1.95 20.56
N GLU A 339 2.05 -1.76 21.85
CA GLU A 339 0.78 -1.91 22.55
C GLU A 339 0.38 -0.59 23.18
N GLU A 340 -0.93 -0.39 23.28
CA GLU A 340 -1.53 0.70 24.05
C GLU A 340 -2.10 0.13 25.35
N ARG A 341 -1.75 0.74 26.47
CA ARG A 341 -2.29 0.40 27.79
C ARG A 341 -2.93 1.64 28.40
N ILE A 342 -4.20 1.53 28.77
CA ILE A 342 -4.90 2.57 29.53
C ILE A 342 -4.26 2.65 30.93
N ILE A 343 -3.86 3.85 31.34
CA ILE A 343 -3.23 4.09 32.65
C ILE A 343 -4.14 4.90 33.57
N HIS A 344 -5.07 5.67 33.03
CA HIS A 344 -6.07 6.39 33.82
C HIS A 344 -7.30 6.70 32.96
N GLU A 345 -8.50 6.49 33.49
CA GLU A 345 -9.75 6.80 32.80
C GLU A 345 -10.81 7.23 33.81
N ILE A 346 -11.56 8.30 33.50
CA ILE A 346 -12.78 8.67 34.23
C ILE A 346 -13.94 8.83 33.24
N ASN A 347 -15.12 8.38 33.64
CA ASN A 347 -16.40 8.53 32.96
C ASN A 347 -17.54 8.55 34.01
N CYS A 348 -18.79 8.80 33.62
CA CYS A 348 -19.91 8.87 34.58
C CYS A 348 -20.16 7.58 35.38
N LYS A 349 -19.55 6.47 34.97
CA LYS A 349 -19.61 5.18 35.67
C LYS A 349 -18.38 4.91 36.54
N SER A 350 -17.37 5.77 36.52
CA SER A 350 -16.15 5.62 37.32
C SER A 350 -16.43 5.85 38.80
N LYS A 351 -16.12 4.86 39.64
CA LYS A 351 -16.41 4.87 41.09
C LYS A 351 -15.20 4.63 41.98
N ASN A 352 -14.03 4.41 41.36
CA ASN A 352 -12.77 4.05 42.03
C ASN A 352 -11.87 5.23 42.40
N PHE A 353 -12.37 6.44 42.20
CA PHE A 353 -11.57 7.65 42.25
C PHE A 353 -12.12 8.60 43.30
N ASN A 354 -11.23 9.22 44.08
CA ASN A 354 -11.63 10.36 44.90
C ASN A 354 -11.96 11.56 44.00
N LEU A 355 -13.20 11.60 43.51
CA LEU A 355 -13.78 12.63 42.66
C LEU A 355 -14.29 13.82 43.50
N GLN A 356 -13.64 14.13 44.63
CA GLN A 356 -13.98 15.31 45.42
C GLN A 356 -13.87 16.59 44.57
N GLY A 357 -14.95 17.36 44.52
CA GLY A 357 -15.05 18.56 43.70
C GLY A 357 -15.61 18.32 42.29
N VAL A 358 -15.88 17.07 41.93
CA VAL A 358 -16.48 16.66 40.67
C VAL A 358 -17.92 16.18 40.92
N THR A 359 -18.86 16.57 40.06
CA THR A 359 -20.26 16.12 40.15
C THR A 359 -20.53 15.06 39.11
N ILE A 360 -20.83 13.84 39.55
CA ILE A 360 -21.21 12.73 38.66
C ILE A 360 -22.71 12.85 38.39
N ASN A 361 -23.09 12.96 37.11
CA ASN A 361 -24.48 12.94 36.65
C ASN A 361 -24.79 11.59 35.99
N SER A 362 -26.02 11.38 35.52
CA SER A 362 -26.43 10.13 34.85
C SER A 362 -25.56 9.80 33.64
N ASP A 363 -25.26 10.81 32.82
CA ASP A 363 -24.67 10.62 31.49
C ASP A 363 -23.33 11.34 31.29
N ASN A 364 -22.86 12.07 32.31
CA ASN A 364 -21.62 12.84 32.24
C ASN A 364 -21.03 13.12 33.63
N ILE A 365 -19.86 13.73 33.64
CA ILE A 365 -19.16 14.21 34.82
C ILE A 365 -18.94 15.72 34.67
N SER A 366 -19.43 16.52 35.62
CA SER A 366 -19.08 17.95 35.71
C SER A 366 -17.79 18.13 36.50
N ILE A 367 -16.74 18.63 35.83
CA ILE A 367 -15.45 18.93 36.43
C ILE A 367 -15.28 20.44 36.65
N PRO A 368 -14.66 20.87 37.76
CA PRO A 368 -14.37 22.28 37.99
C PRO A 368 -13.16 22.72 37.14
N ALA A 369 -12.93 24.03 37.08
CA ALA A 369 -11.68 24.56 36.52
C ALA A 369 -10.48 24.15 37.39
N SER A 370 -9.32 23.95 36.77
CA SER A 370 -8.08 23.49 37.43
C SER A 370 -8.17 22.10 38.06
N PHE A 371 -9.17 21.29 37.68
CA PHE A 371 -9.25 19.89 38.06
C PHE A 371 -8.08 19.12 37.44
N VAL A 372 -7.24 18.50 38.28
CA VAL A 372 -6.12 17.68 37.80
C VAL A 372 -6.63 16.28 37.50
N PHE A 373 -6.78 15.98 36.22
CA PHE A 373 -7.15 14.65 35.75
C PHE A 373 -6.01 13.66 35.97
N LEU A 374 -4.79 14.04 35.59
CA LEU A 374 -3.62 13.19 35.73
C LEU A 374 -2.38 14.01 36.05
N GLU A 375 -1.52 13.48 36.89
CA GLU A 375 -0.19 13.96 37.17
C GLU A 375 0.66 12.74 37.50
N THR A 376 1.72 12.54 36.73
CA THR A 376 2.65 11.44 36.94
C THR A 376 3.69 11.80 38.00
N GLY A 377 4.39 10.80 38.50
CA GLY A 377 5.72 10.99 39.07
C GLY A 377 6.77 11.19 37.98
N LEU A 378 8.02 11.04 38.37
CA LEU A 378 9.14 11.05 37.42
C LEU A 378 9.10 9.76 36.61
N VAL A 379 8.66 9.87 35.37
CA VAL A 379 8.66 8.80 34.37
C VAL A 379 10.04 8.72 33.75
N PRO A 380 10.76 7.58 33.86
CA PRO A 380 12.06 7.45 33.25
C PRO A 380 11.96 7.47 31.73
N CYS A 381 12.77 8.34 31.11
CA CYS A 381 13.01 8.37 29.67
C CYS A 381 14.15 7.39 29.38
N GLY A 382 13.80 6.11 29.32
CA GLY A 382 14.75 5.01 29.19
C GLY A 382 15.40 4.91 27.80
N ILE A 383 16.02 3.76 27.53
CA ILE A 383 16.58 3.41 26.21
C ILE A 383 15.49 3.36 25.14
N ASN A 384 14.27 2.98 25.52
CA ASN A 384 13.15 2.77 24.59
C ASN A 384 12.19 3.97 24.59
N PRO A 385 11.91 4.55 23.42
CA PRO A 385 10.86 5.55 23.26
C PRO A 385 9.48 5.01 23.63
N PHE A 386 8.60 5.89 24.12
CA PHE A 386 7.19 5.58 24.39
C PHE A 386 6.29 6.74 23.99
N GLY A 387 5.03 6.45 23.72
CA GLY A 387 3.97 7.41 23.50
C GLY A 387 3.15 7.61 24.76
N PHE A 388 2.65 8.82 24.94
CA PHE A 388 1.62 9.13 25.91
C PHE A 388 0.46 9.75 25.16
N SER A 389 -0.75 9.25 25.41
CA SER A 389 -1.98 9.69 24.78
C SER A 389 -2.97 10.19 25.81
N PHE A 390 -3.69 11.25 25.46
CA PHE A 390 -4.82 11.76 26.20
C PHE A 390 -5.98 12.03 25.25
N VAL A 391 -7.17 11.55 25.61
CA VAL A 391 -8.40 11.73 24.83
C VAL A 391 -9.58 12.02 25.77
N SER A 392 -10.42 12.97 25.39
CA SER A 392 -11.71 13.29 26.01
C SER A 392 -12.72 13.66 24.91
N ASP A 393 -14.00 13.60 25.22
CA ASP A 393 -15.08 14.00 24.30
C ASP A 393 -15.13 15.51 24.04
N ILE A 394 -14.57 16.35 24.92
CA ILE A 394 -14.58 17.81 24.77
C ILE A 394 -13.20 18.46 24.96
N SER A 395 -13.03 19.65 24.36
CA SER A 395 -11.79 20.42 24.44
C SER A 395 -11.68 21.25 25.72
N LEU A 396 -11.39 20.58 26.84
CA LEU A 396 -11.36 21.18 28.18
C LEU A 396 -10.00 21.17 28.87
N PHE A 397 -9.09 20.31 28.42
CA PHE A 397 -7.87 19.98 29.17
C PHE A 397 -6.62 20.64 28.58
N ARG A 398 -5.63 20.85 29.43
CA ARG A 398 -4.28 21.28 29.07
C ARG A 398 -3.28 20.27 29.57
N MET A 399 -2.29 19.97 28.74
CA MET A 399 -1.18 19.10 29.07
C MET A 399 0.07 19.94 29.34
N THR A 400 0.81 19.55 30.36
CA THR A 400 2.14 20.06 30.69
C THR A 400 3.11 18.90 30.81
N VAL A 401 4.31 19.03 30.24
CA VAL A 401 5.40 18.06 30.33
C VAL A 401 6.65 18.75 30.86
N THR A 402 7.02 18.45 32.09
CA THR A 402 8.24 18.97 32.73
C THR A 402 9.37 17.96 32.57
N LEU A 403 10.57 18.44 32.28
CA LEU A 403 11.74 17.61 32.02
C LEU A 403 12.73 17.66 33.18
N TYR A 404 13.42 16.55 33.43
CA TYR A 404 14.39 16.43 34.51
C TYR A 404 15.66 15.69 34.07
N ASP A 405 16.80 16.12 34.63
CA ASP A 405 18.11 15.53 34.41
C ASP A 405 18.32 14.20 35.19
N SER A 406 19.51 13.60 35.10
CA SER A 406 19.87 12.38 35.85
C SER A 406 19.85 12.55 37.37
N SER A 407 20.04 13.78 37.85
CA SER A 407 20.03 14.15 39.26
C SER A 407 18.63 14.52 39.75
N LYS A 408 17.60 14.43 38.88
CA LYS A 408 16.20 14.80 39.11
C LYS A 408 16.00 16.30 39.32
N ASN A 409 16.90 17.14 38.85
CA ASN A 409 16.68 18.59 38.78
C ASN A 409 15.84 18.92 37.55
N GLN A 410 14.95 19.91 37.68
CA GLN A 410 14.17 20.39 36.54
C GLN A 410 15.10 21.07 35.53
N ILE A 411 14.93 20.73 34.26
CA ILE A 411 15.62 21.38 33.15
C ILE A 411 14.93 22.73 32.88
N ILE A 412 15.72 23.80 32.83
CA ILE A 412 15.23 25.18 32.74
C ILE A 412 15.37 25.79 31.34
N GLU A 413 16.07 25.12 30.43
CA GLU A 413 16.23 25.52 29.03
C GLU A 413 15.64 24.45 28.11
N GLU A 414 15.16 24.86 26.94
CA GLU A 414 14.63 23.89 25.99
C GLU A 414 15.75 22.96 25.50
N PRO A 415 15.61 21.62 25.64
CA PRO A 415 16.61 20.71 25.13
C PRO A 415 16.72 20.79 23.60
N THR A 416 17.94 20.77 23.08
CA THR A 416 18.21 20.79 21.63
C THR A 416 17.88 19.47 20.94
N ASN A 417 17.77 18.39 21.72
CA ASN A 417 17.45 17.06 21.25
C ASN A 417 15.93 16.88 21.34
N ASP A 418 15.23 16.67 20.22
CA ASP A 418 13.77 16.52 20.09
C ASP A 418 13.15 15.44 21.01
N ILE A 419 13.18 15.65 22.33
CA ILE A 419 12.79 14.68 23.35
C ILE A 419 11.28 14.48 23.36
N ILE A 420 10.52 15.55 23.08
CA ILE A 420 9.08 15.54 22.98
C ILE A 420 8.68 15.75 21.51
N SER A 421 8.23 14.68 20.87
CA SER A 421 7.56 14.75 19.58
C SER A 421 6.09 15.11 19.78
N SER A 422 5.72 16.34 19.42
CA SER A 422 4.34 16.86 19.49
C SER A 422 4.11 17.88 18.38
N THR A 423 2.85 18.09 17.99
CA THR A 423 2.44 19.16 17.06
C THR A 423 1.72 20.32 17.75
N PHE A 424 1.54 20.25 19.08
CA PHE A 424 0.69 21.18 19.83
C PHE A 424 1.30 21.65 21.16
N LEU A 425 2.37 21.01 21.63
CA LEU A 425 3.13 21.48 22.79
C LEU A 425 4.18 22.50 22.35
N GLN A 426 4.39 23.52 23.19
CA GLN A 426 5.43 24.52 23.01
C GLN A 426 6.21 24.66 24.32
N TRP A 427 7.54 24.87 24.22
CA TRP A 427 8.34 25.17 25.40
C TRP A 427 7.99 26.54 25.96
N SER A 428 7.76 26.60 27.27
CA SER A 428 7.49 27.82 28.01
C SER A 428 8.71 28.16 28.88
N LEU A 429 9.37 29.27 28.57
CA LEU A 429 10.49 29.80 29.37
C LEU A 429 10.04 30.33 30.74
N VAL A 430 8.74 30.59 30.93
CA VAL A 430 8.21 31.09 32.21
C VAL A 430 8.04 29.93 33.20
N SER A 431 7.60 28.78 32.69
CA SER A 431 7.28 27.61 33.52
C SER A 431 8.27 26.45 33.37
N ASN A 432 9.28 26.61 32.50
CA ASN A 432 10.34 25.64 32.22
C ASN A 432 9.78 24.24 31.90
N ASN A 433 8.79 24.21 31.00
CA ASN A 433 8.10 22.98 30.59
C ASN A 433 7.47 23.13 29.20
N TYR A 434 7.12 21.99 28.59
CA TYR A 434 6.25 21.96 27.43
C TYR A 434 4.79 22.08 27.84
N ILE A 435 4.01 22.93 27.17
CA ILE A 435 2.58 23.14 27.49
C ILE A 435 1.73 23.31 26.23
N THR A 436 0.47 22.88 26.28
CA THR A 436 -0.54 23.17 25.25
C THR A 436 -0.89 24.65 25.27
N SER A 437 -0.88 25.31 24.10
CA SER A 437 -1.28 26.73 23.98
C SER A 437 -2.79 26.99 24.12
N SER A 438 -3.62 25.96 23.94
CA SER A 438 -5.08 26.01 24.03
C SER A 438 -5.62 24.80 24.78
N ASN A 439 -6.90 24.84 25.13
CA ASN A 439 -7.60 23.65 25.63
C ASN A 439 -7.73 22.63 24.49
N ARG A 440 -7.69 21.34 24.84
CA ARG A 440 -7.71 20.23 23.89
C ARG A 440 -8.57 19.09 24.40
N SER A 441 -9.20 18.39 23.46
CA SER A 441 -9.82 17.09 23.69
C SER A 441 -8.81 15.96 23.50
N THR A 442 -7.74 16.21 22.73
CA THR A 442 -6.66 15.24 22.48
C THR A 442 -5.29 15.85 22.70
N ALA A 443 -4.38 15.09 23.33
CA ALA A 443 -3.00 15.49 23.52
C ALA A 443 -2.08 14.26 23.53
N ASN A 444 -1.48 13.99 22.36
CA ASN A 444 -0.64 12.82 22.14
C ASN A 444 0.82 13.23 21.90
N ILE A 445 1.75 12.65 22.65
CA ILE A 445 3.18 12.93 22.56
C ILE A 445 3.98 11.65 22.36
N GLY A 446 5.07 11.76 21.61
CA GLY A 446 6.14 10.76 21.61
C GLY A 446 7.28 11.23 22.51
N VAL A 447 7.69 10.42 23.47
CA VAL A 447 8.84 10.67 24.34
C VAL A 447 10.01 9.85 23.80
N LEU A 448 11.06 10.53 23.36
CA LEU A 448 12.20 9.93 22.70
C LEU A 448 13.36 9.70 23.68
N LYS A 449 14.45 9.08 23.21
CA LYS A 449 15.67 8.98 24.00
C LYS A 449 16.40 10.33 23.98
N SER A 450 16.89 10.75 25.15
CA SER A 450 17.79 11.90 25.31
C SER A 450 18.89 11.54 26.32
N ASP A 451 20.06 12.16 26.16
CA ASP A 451 21.15 12.01 27.13
C ASP A 451 21.05 13.00 28.28
N ASP A 452 20.47 14.17 28.02
CA ASP A 452 20.31 15.25 29.00
C ASP A 452 19.02 15.11 29.81
N VAL A 453 17.97 14.54 29.19
CA VAL A 453 16.67 14.31 29.84
C VAL A 453 16.56 12.86 30.26
N ARG A 454 16.51 12.60 31.57
CA ARG A 454 16.37 11.24 32.12
C ARG A 454 15.00 10.96 32.67
N TYR A 455 14.24 11.98 33.03
CA TYR A 455 12.86 11.81 33.48
C TYR A 455 11.96 12.90 32.91
N ILE A 456 10.68 12.57 32.77
CA ILE A 456 9.62 13.55 32.57
C ILE A 456 8.55 13.44 33.64
N LYS A 457 7.79 14.52 33.81
CA LYS A 457 6.55 14.55 34.56
C LYS A 457 5.45 15.10 33.66
N ILE A 458 4.35 14.37 33.55
CA ILE A 458 3.20 14.76 32.73
C ILE A 458 2.08 15.18 33.67
N ARG A 459 1.45 16.32 33.39
CA ARG A 459 0.27 16.82 34.08
C ARG A 459 -0.83 17.18 33.09
N ILE A 460 -2.05 16.76 33.36
CA ILE A 460 -3.25 17.06 32.59
C ILE A 460 -4.27 17.65 33.55
N ALA A 461 -4.69 18.88 33.28
CA ALA A 461 -5.68 19.57 34.10
C ALA A 461 -6.71 20.28 33.23
N SER A 462 -7.95 20.39 33.72
CA SER A 462 -8.97 21.22 33.09
C SER A 462 -8.57 22.69 33.20
N ALA A 463 -8.68 23.44 32.11
CA ALA A 463 -8.47 24.88 32.16
C ALA A 463 -9.73 25.62 32.61
N ASN A 464 -10.90 25.09 32.28
CA ASN A 464 -12.21 25.63 32.60
C ASN A 464 -13.06 24.56 33.31
N SER A 465 -14.19 24.95 33.88
CA SER A 465 -15.24 24.00 34.26
C SER A 465 -16.00 23.51 33.03
N GLY A 466 -16.58 22.31 33.11
CA GLY A 466 -17.39 21.75 32.04
C GLY A 466 -17.87 20.34 32.35
N SER A 467 -18.71 19.79 31.48
CA SER A 467 -19.21 18.42 31.60
C SER A 467 -18.57 17.54 30.51
N ILE A 468 -17.96 16.43 30.92
CA ILE A 468 -17.32 15.45 30.05
C ILE A 468 -18.10 14.13 30.12
N ILE A 469 -18.17 13.38 29.02
CA ILE A 469 -18.62 11.98 29.04
C ILE A 469 -17.46 11.10 29.52
N PHE A 470 -16.25 11.35 29.02
CA PHE A 470 -15.06 10.61 29.41
C PHE A 470 -13.77 11.43 29.29
N ALA A 471 -12.75 11.01 30.03
CA ALA A 471 -11.37 11.37 29.82
C ALA A 471 -10.48 10.15 30.06
N LYS A 472 -9.56 9.87 29.13
CA LYS A 472 -8.70 8.69 29.10
C LYS A 472 -7.26 9.12 28.86
N ALA A 473 -6.33 8.59 29.63
CA ALA A 473 -4.91 8.62 29.37
C ALA A 473 -4.37 7.20 29.16
N SER A 474 -3.57 7.05 28.13
CA SER A 474 -2.94 5.79 27.74
C SER A 474 -1.44 5.96 27.55
N ILE A 475 -0.71 4.86 27.67
CA ILE A 475 0.67 4.77 27.23
C ILE A 475 0.76 3.86 26.02
N LYS A 476 1.56 4.24 25.03
CA LYS A 476 1.90 3.41 23.87
C LYS A 476 3.37 3.01 23.94
N HIS A 477 3.70 1.73 23.91
CA HIS A 477 5.09 1.27 24.10
C HIS A 477 5.34 -0.05 23.39
N ASN A 478 6.62 -0.43 23.26
CA ASN A 478 6.97 -1.71 22.65
C ASN A 478 6.45 -2.87 23.51
N LYS A 479 5.78 -3.85 22.89
CA LYS A 479 5.23 -5.05 23.56
C LYS A 479 6.24 -5.82 24.41
N ASN A 480 7.53 -5.73 24.07
CA ASN A 480 8.61 -6.40 24.78
C ASN A 480 9.20 -5.56 25.92
N TYR A 481 8.65 -4.38 26.20
CA TYR A 481 9.19 -3.47 27.19
C TYR A 481 8.08 -2.83 28.02
N ASN A 482 7.99 -3.20 29.29
CA ASN A 482 7.04 -2.59 30.22
C ASN A 482 7.54 -1.23 30.72
N GLN A 483 7.06 -0.13 30.11
CA GLN A 483 7.31 1.21 30.62
C GLN A 483 6.44 1.45 31.87
N THR A 484 7.09 1.78 32.98
CA THR A 484 6.40 2.12 34.24
C THR A 484 6.04 3.60 34.25
N ILE A 485 4.78 3.92 34.54
CA ILE A 485 4.29 5.28 34.74
C ILE A 485 3.82 5.41 36.20
N PRO A 486 4.62 5.98 37.11
CA PRO A 486 4.14 6.30 38.44
C PRO A 486 3.05 7.38 38.32
N ILE A 487 1.87 7.15 38.88
CA ILE A 487 0.78 8.15 38.90
C ILE A 487 0.74 8.76 40.31
N ILE A 488 0.88 10.09 40.41
CA ILE A 488 0.88 10.84 41.68
C ILE A 488 -0.52 11.34 42.00
N THR A 489 -1.20 11.94 41.03
CA THR A 489 -2.63 12.27 41.18
C THR A 489 -3.42 11.10 40.65
N GLU A 490 -3.40 10.01 41.38
CA GLU A 490 -4.69 9.37 41.56
C GLU A 490 -5.54 10.43 42.24
N THR A 491 -6.68 10.79 41.67
CA THR A 491 -7.88 11.01 42.49
C THR A 491 -7.88 9.93 43.57
N LYS A 492 -7.25 10.21 44.73
CA LYS A 492 -6.64 9.27 45.69
C LYS A 492 -7.19 7.85 45.53
N LYS A 493 -6.34 6.83 45.29
CA LYS A 493 -6.63 5.43 45.63
C LYS A 493 -7.61 5.42 46.80
N MET A 494 -8.83 4.94 46.57
CA MET A 494 -9.85 5.02 47.60
C MET A 494 -9.26 4.36 48.83
N SER A 495 -9.09 5.15 49.87
CA SER A 495 -8.37 4.74 51.06
C SER A 495 -9.19 5.12 52.26
N LEU A 496 -9.64 4.09 52.96
CA LEU A 496 -10.58 4.16 54.07
C LEU A 496 -9.92 3.51 55.29
N ASN A 497 -10.45 3.82 56.48
CA ASN A 497 -10.02 3.15 57.71
C ASN A 497 -10.77 1.82 57.92
N ALA A 498 -11.69 1.46 57.01
CA ALA A 498 -12.54 0.26 57.09
C ALA A 498 -13.03 -0.14 55.69
N ILE A 499 -13.59 -1.35 55.59
CA ILE A 499 -14.28 -1.84 54.39
C ILE A 499 -15.36 -0.82 53.96
N PRO A 500 -15.49 -0.52 52.66
CA PRO A 500 -16.54 0.39 52.17
C PRO A 500 -17.95 -0.05 52.57
N THR A 501 -18.72 0.86 53.19
CA THR A 501 -20.13 0.66 53.57
C THR A 501 -21.11 1.45 52.69
N ILE A 502 -20.59 2.36 51.86
CA ILE A 502 -21.34 3.21 50.92
C ILE A 502 -20.54 3.34 49.61
N GLY A 503 -21.22 3.64 48.51
CA GLY A 503 -20.65 3.65 47.15
C GLY A 503 -21.07 2.41 46.36
N THR A 504 -20.82 2.37 45.05
CA THR A 504 -21.04 1.17 44.21
C THR A 504 -19.70 0.74 43.62
N PHE A 505 -19.43 -0.55 43.60
CA PHE A 505 -18.13 -1.12 43.25
C PHE A 505 -18.30 -2.28 42.27
N GLU A 506 -17.31 -2.49 41.39
CA GLU A 506 -17.18 -3.62 40.48
C GLU A 506 -16.25 -4.68 41.06
N GLU A 507 -16.39 -5.93 40.61
CA GLU A 507 -15.47 -7.00 40.99
C GLU A 507 -14.04 -6.65 40.51
N GLY A 508 -13.07 -6.68 41.42
CA GLY A 508 -11.68 -6.30 41.17
C GLY A 508 -11.27 -4.93 41.74
N ASP A 509 -12.21 -4.08 42.14
CA ASP A 509 -11.90 -2.77 42.73
C ASP A 509 -11.12 -2.92 44.04
N ILE A 510 -10.07 -2.09 44.24
CA ILE A 510 -9.22 -2.16 45.44
C ILE A 510 -9.35 -0.87 46.27
N VAL A 511 -9.65 -1.03 47.55
CA VAL A 511 -9.65 0.04 48.56
C VAL A 511 -8.51 -0.19 49.54
N TYR A 512 -7.60 0.77 49.66
CA TYR A 512 -6.42 0.64 50.52
C TYR A 512 -6.75 1.02 51.95
N ASN A 513 -6.29 0.21 52.91
CA ASN A 513 -6.53 0.51 54.31
C ASN A 513 -5.55 1.58 54.80
N LYS A 514 -6.08 2.68 55.36
CA LYS A 514 -5.26 3.74 55.98
C LYS A 514 -4.75 3.37 57.36
N ASP A 515 -5.43 2.47 58.04
CA ASP A 515 -5.04 1.99 59.36
C ASP A 515 -4.31 0.66 59.26
N LEU A 516 -3.01 0.73 58.96
CA LEU A 516 -2.16 -0.46 58.83
C LEU A 516 -1.95 -1.22 60.15
N ALA A 517 -2.40 -0.67 61.29
CA ALA A 517 -2.33 -1.37 62.57
C ALA A 517 -3.27 -2.60 62.63
N SER A 518 -4.24 -2.71 61.73
CA SER A 518 -5.18 -3.83 61.66
C SER A 518 -4.59 -5.10 61.02
N GLY A 519 -3.39 -5.03 60.42
CA GLY A 519 -2.78 -6.12 59.66
C GLY A 519 -3.42 -6.38 58.28
N VAL A 520 -4.35 -5.53 57.84
CA VAL A 520 -4.96 -5.58 56.50
C VAL A 520 -4.39 -4.45 55.65
N PHE A 521 -3.77 -4.80 54.52
CA PHE A 521 -3.19 -3.84 53.57
C PHE A 521 -4.25 -3.17 52.69
N ALA A 522 -5.22 -3.92 52.20
CA ALA A 522 -6.29 -3.43 51.34
C ALA A 522 -7.52 -4.35 51.37
N TRP A 523 -8.58 -3.96 50.68
CA TRP A 523 -9.74 -4.80 50.38
C TRP A 523 -9.95 -4.82 48.86
N ILE A 524 -10.21 -6.01 48.31
CA ILE A 524 -10.64 -6.17 46.91
C ILE A 524 -12.12 -6.55 46.86
N CYS A 525 -12.88 -5.90 45.99
CA CYS A 525 -14.28 -6.21 45.76
C CYS A 525 -14.36 -7.55 45.01
N THR A 526 -15.05 -8.54 45.57
CA THR A 526 -15.21 -9.88 44.99
C THR A 526 -16.56 -10.10 44.32
N ALA A 527 -17.49 -9.15 44.45
CA ALA A 527 -18.74 -9.14 43.73
C ALA A 527 -19.29 -7.71 43.68
N ALA A 528 -19.69 -7.26 42.50
CA ALA A 528 -20.19 -5.91 42.28
C ALA A 528 -21.44 -5.60 43.13
N GLY A 529 -21.60 -4.35 43.59
CA GLY A 529 -22.77 -3.94 44.36
C GLY A 529 -22.64 -2.58 45.04
N THR A 530 -23.63 -2.19 45.85
CA THR A 530 -23.64 -0.92 46.61
C THR A 530 -23.74 -1.21 48.12
N PRO A 531 -22.64 -1.52 48.84
CA PRO A 531 -21.22 -1.27 48.50
C PRO A 531 -20.40 -2.46 47.98
N GLY A 532 -21.01 -3.53 47.45
CA GLY A 532 -20.27 -4.69 46.93
C GLY A 532 -19.80 -5.64 48.03
N SER A 533 -19.24 -6.79 47.66
CA SER A 533 -18.68 -7.77 48.61
C SER A 533 -17.17 -7.66 48.65
N TRP A 534 -16.55 -7.74 49.82
CA TRP A 534 -15.13 -7.41 50.00
C TRP A 534 -14.31 -8.54 50.61
N LYS A 535 -13.10 -8.72 50.11
CA LYS A 535 -12.08 -9.62 50.67
C LYS A 535 -10.86 -8.82 51.11
N ALA A 536 -10.42 -9.04 52.35
CA ALA A 536 -9.18 -8.46 52.87
C ALA A 536 -7.97 -9.03 52.13
N ILE A 537 -7.04 -8.14 51.80
CA ILE A 537 -5.69 -8.42 51.35
C ILE A 537 -4.81 -8.11 52.56
N THR A 538 -4.33 -9.15 53.23
CA THR A 538 -3.45 -9.08 54.40
C THR A 538 -1.99 -9.18 54.01
#